data_AF-A0A7R9J9W1-F1
#
_entry.id   AF-A0A7R9J9W1-F1
#
_cell.length_a   1.000
_cell.length_b   1.000
_cell.length_c   1.000
_cell.angle_alpha   90.00
_cell.angle_beta   90.00
_cell.angle_gamma   90.00
#
_symmetry.space_group_name_H-M   'P 1'
#
loop_
_entity.id
_entity.type
_entity.pdbx_description
1 polymer ?
#
loop_
_entity_poly.entity_id
_entity_poly.type
_entity_poly.pdbx_seq_one_letter_code
_entity_poly.pdbx_strand_id
1 'polypeptide(L)'
;MGIAIYLVVCLLGAALGKQFQFHNNLGQTIWVGSLGNAGVAAPNNGGFQLNAGAEIGGLVDEFWQTGGLVDEFWQTGGPIDEFWQTGGPIDEFWQIGGLVDEFLQTGGPIDEFLQTGGPIDEFWQTGGPIDEFWQTGGLIDEFWQTGGPIDEFWQTGGPIDEFPSPEGKCQELISSLGNINKFSLRLGLVSVSTDDGWAGRFWARTGCNFDGNGIGPCETGDCGNKLQCAGAGGVPPVSLAEFTLNGYGGVDYYDLSLVDGYNVPVQVIPLTKSVDPNNKYSCGSATCTAYLNNNCPNELRETNSAGATVACKSACLAFNTDQYCCRGNFGTPQTCTPSTWAQNYPAYFKNNCPGAYSYAYDDVSSTYTCQDSGYKIIFG
;
A
#
# COMPACT_ATOMS: atom_id res chain seq x y z
N MET A 1 58.46 4.29 5.43
CA MET A 1 57.48 3.94 6.47
C MET A 1 56.13 4.43 5.99
N GLY A 2 55.41 3.60 5.23
CA GLY A 2 54.06 3.92 4.75
C GLY A 2 53.06 3.57 5.84
N ILE A 3 52.31 4.55 6.32
CA ILE A 3 51.21 4.36 7.27
C ILE A 3 50.03 3.84 6.46
N ALA A 4 49.71 2.57 6.61
CA ALA A 4 48.47 1.99 6.08
C ALA A 4 47.31 2.52 6.93
N ILE A 5 46.52 3.43 6.36
CA ILE A 5 45.25 3.89 6.93
C ILE A 5 44.24 2.77 6.65
N TYR A 6 43.88 2.02 7.69
CA TYR A 6 42.76 1.09 7.63
C TYR A 6 41.47 1.91 7.59
N LEU A 7 40.87 2.01 6.41
CA LEU A 7 39.52 2.53 6.25
C LEU A 7 38.56 1.50 6.87
N VAL A 8 38.07 1.79 8.07
CA VAL A 8 36.95 1.05 8.66
C VAL A 8 35.72 1.44 7.87
N VAL A 9 35.36 0.62 6.88
CA VAL A 9 34.04 0.69 6.25
C VAL A 9 33.02 0.28 7.30
N CYS A 10 32.40 1.25 7.96
CA CYS A 10 31.13 1.03 8.63
C CYS A 10 30.11 0.72 7.52
N LEU A 11 29.88 -0.56 7.27
CA LEU A 11 28.65 -1.04 6.63
C LEU A 11 27.50 -0.68 7.58
N LEU A 12 26.95 0.53 7.42
CA LEU A 12 25.59 0.81 7.83
C LEU A 12 24.70 -0.04 6.93
N GLY A 13 24.36 -1.25 7.38
CA GLY A 13 23.32 -2.03 6.74
C GLY A 13 22.05 -1.18 6.73
N ALA A 14 21.57 -0.81 5.55
CA ALA A 14 20.22 -0.29 5.41
C ALA A 14 19.29 -1.37 5.95
N ALA A 15 18.52 -1.05 6.99
CA ALA A 15 17.50 -1.95 7.48
C ALA A 15 16.49 -2.14 6.33
N LEU A 16 16.44 -3.36 5.77
CA LEU A 16 15.49 -3.72 4.73
C LEU A 16 14.09 -3.75 5.37
N GLY A 17 13.35 -2.65 5.22
CA GLY A 17 11.95 -2.59 5.67
C GLY A 17 11.06 -3.55 4.89
N LYS A 18 9.90 -3.90 5.44
CA LYS A 18 8.88 -4.69 4.73
C LYS A 18 8.03 -3.80 3.84
N GLN A 19 7.68 -4.30 2.66
CA GLN A 19 6.75 -3.62 1.74
C GLN A 19 5.31 -4.10 1.95
N PHE A 20 4.36 -3.18 2.02
CA PHE A 20 2.93 -3.49 1.98
C PHE A 20 2.32 -2.95 0.69
N GLN A 21 1.70 -3.85 -0.07
CA GLN A 21 0.91 -3.55 -1.26
C GLN A 21 -0.58 -3.61 -0.91
N PHE A 22 -1.38 -2.68 -1.42
CA PHE A 22 -2.81 -2.63 -1.12
C PHE A 22 -3.63 -2.71 -2.39
N HIS A 23 -4.67 -3.53 -2.39
CA HIS A 23 -5.58 -3.66 -3.52
C HIS A 23 -7.02 -3.51 -3.04
N ASN A 24 -7.85 -2.79 -3.79
CA ASN A 24 -9.27 -2.63 -3.48
C ASN A 24 -10.16 -3.17 -4.60
N ASN A 25 -10.64 -4.38 -4.40
CA ASN A 25 -11.65 -5.06 -5.20
C ASN A 25 -13.09 -4.64 -4.87
N LEU A 26 -13.29 -3.77 -3.88
CA LEU A 26 -14.63 -3.26 -3.60
C LEU A 26 -15.05 -2.28 -4.71
N GLY A 27 -16.33 -2.32 -5.09
CA GLY A 27 -16.92 -1.39 -6.06
C GLY A 27 -17.06 0.06 -5.55
N GLN A 28 -16.34 0.43 -4.49
CA GLN A 28 -16.36 1.75 -3.87
C GLN A 28 -14.96 2.15 -3.41
N THR A 29 -14.74 3.46 -3.28
CA THR A 29 -13.55 3.99 -2.60
C THR A 29 -13.57 3.58 -1.13
N ILE A 30 -12.40 3.19 -0.62
CA ILE A 30 -12.15 2.98 0.81
C ILE A 30 -11.01 3.85 1.30
N TRP A 31 -10.87 3.93 2.62
CA TRP A 31 -9.77 4.62 3.27
C TRP A 31 -9.06 3.67 4.21
N VAL A 32 -7.84 3.30 3.86
CA VAL A 32 -7.03 2.41 4.69
C VAL A 32 -6.62 3.18 5.94
N GLY A 33 -6.82 2.57 7.11
CA GLY A 33 -6.26 3.00 8.37
C GLY A 33 -5.09 2.09 8.76
N SER A 34 -4.11 2.65 9.45
CA SER A 34 -2.98 1.90 10.00
C SER A 34 -2.70 2.34 11.43
N LEU A 35 -2.29 1.39 12.27
CA LEU A 35 -1.91 1.64 13.65
C LEU A 35 -0.71 0.76 14.00
N GLY A 36 0.41 1.37 14.37
CA GLY A 36 1.53 0.68 14.99
C GLY A 36 1.33 0.50 16.49
N ASN A 37 2.10 -0.39 17.10
CA ASN A 37 2.16 -0.54 18.55
C ASN A 37 2.57 0.76 19.25
N ALA A 38 2.31 0.84 20.57
CA ALA A 38 2.58 2.02 21.37
C ALA A 38 4.05 2.51 21.19
N GLY A 39 4.19 3.76 20.76
CA GLY A 39 5.49 4.39 20.51
C GLY A 39 6.08 4.14 19.11
N VAL A 40 5.42 3.35 18.27
CA VAL A 40 5.83 3.09 16.88
C VAL A 40 4.91 3.84 15.94
N ALA A 41 5.47 4.66 15.04
CA ALA A 41 4.70 5.40 14.06
C ALA A 41 3.99 4.44 13.10
N ALA A 42 2.73 4.73 12.79
CA ALA A 42 2.04 4.06 11.72
C ALA A 42 2.46 4.67 10.38
N PRO A 43 2.61 3.86 9.33
CA PRO A 43 2.94 4.38 8.01
C PRO A 43 1.86 5.35 7.49
N ASN A 44 2.26 6.32 6.66
CA ASN A 44 1.37 7.37 6.13
C ASN A 44 0.56 8.10 7.21
N ASN A 45 1.18 8.31 8.39
CA ASN A 45 0.54 8.93 9.55
C ASN A 45 -0.78 8.26 9.96
N GLY A 46 -0.92 6.97 9.69
CA GLY A 46 -2.09 6.19 10.08
C GLY A 46 -3.20 6.09 9.04
N GLY A 47 -3.10 6.66 7.83
CA GLY A 47 -4.14 6.40 6.83
C GLY A 47 -4.03 7.14 5.50
N PHE A 48 -4.63 6.52 4.47
CA PHE A 48 -4.66 7.01 3.09
C PHE A 48 -5.93 6.53 2.36
N GLN A 49 -6.22 7.12 1.20
CA GLN A 49 -7.38 6.76 0.38
C GLN A 49 -6.99 5.75 -0.71
N LEU A 50 -7.89 4.81 -1.01
CA LEU A 50 -7.73 3.78 -2.03
C LEU A 50 -9.02 3.64 -2.86
N ASN A 51 -8.92 3.86 -4.18
CA ASN A 51 -10.07 3.79 -5.09
C ASN A 51 -10.64 2.40 -5.26
N ALA A 52 -11.88 2.32 -5.71
CA ALA A 52 -12.39 1.10 -6.35
C ALA A 52 -11.47 0.67 -7.50
N GLY A 53 -11.08 -0.59 -7.53
CA GLY A 53 -10.23 -1.19 -8.55
C GLY A 53 -8.76 -0.75 -8.52
N ALA A 54 -8.36 0.14 -7.60
CA ALA A 54 -6.97 0.54 -7.51
C ALA A 54 -6.11 -0.54 -6.85
N GLU A 55 -4.92 -0.71 -7.41
CA GLU A 55 -3.80 -1.41 -6.83
C GLU A 55 -2.69 -0.43 -6.50
N ILE A 56 -2.06 -0.62 -5.35
CA ILE A 56 -1.05 0.24 -4.80
C ILE A 56 0.16 -0.66 -4.43
N GLY A 57 1.25 -0.56 -5.21
CA GLY A 57 2.53 -1.24 -5.00
C GLY A 57 2.83 -2.36 -6.00
N GLY A 58 3.89 -2.18 -6.80
CA GLY A 58 4.41 -3.09 -7.81
C GLY A 58 5.67 -2.49 -8.46
N LEU A 59 6.61 -3.35 -8.86
CA LEU A 59 7.73 -3.01 -9.76
C LEU A 59 7.14 -2.99 -11.18
N VAL A 60 7.46 -1.98 -12.00
CA VAL A 60 7.18 -2.07 -13.44
C VAL A 60 8.36 -2.84 -14.04
N ASP A 61 8.13 -4.13 -14.27
CA ASP A 61 9.14 -5.04 -14.81
C ASP A 61 9.41 -4.65 -16.27
N GLU A 62 8.36 -4.66 -17.09
CA GLU A 62 8.44 -4.19 -18.48
C GLU A 62 7.11 -3.54 -18.89
N PHE A 63 7.19 -2.35 -19.50
CA PHE A 63 6.09 -1.72 -20.22
C PHE A 63 6.44 -1.65 -21.71
N TRP A 64 5.64 -2.29 -22.56
CA TRP A 64 5.82 -2.28 -24.01
C TRP A 64 4.57 -1.84 -24.73
N GLN A 65 4.69 -0.80 -25.56
CA GLN A 65 3.62 -0.40 -26.48
C GLN A 65 4.16 0.03 -27.85
N THR A 66 3.39 -0.34 -28.89
CA THR A 66 3.67 0.00 -30.29
C THR A 66 2.45 0.65 -30.91
N GLY A 67 2.57 1.93 -31.23
CA GLY A 67 1.50 2.79 -31.72
C GLY A 67 0.46 3.11 -30.65
N GLY A 68 -0.45 4.02 -30.99
CA GLY A 68 -1.46 4.52 -30.05
C GLY A 68 -0.88 5.53 -29.05
N LEU A 69 -1.76 6.36 -28.49
CA LEU A 69 -1.40 7.37 -27.50
C LEU A 69 -1.18 6.69 -26.14
N VAL A 70 -0.07 7.02 -25.47
CA VAL A 70 0.06 6.91 -24.01
C VAL A 70 -0.51 8.22 -23.47
N ASP A 71 -1.74 8.16 -22.98
CA ASP A 71 -2.48 9.33 -22.49
C ASP A 71 -1.84 9.81 -21.19
N GLU A 72 -1.80 8.94 -20.18
CA GLU A 72 -1.16 9.23 -18.90
C GLU A 72 -0.44 7.97 -18.41
N PHE A 73 0.85 8.11 -18.08
CA PHE A 73 1.64 7.12 -17.38
C PHE A 73 2.16 7.72 -16.08
N TRP A 74 1.74 7.17 -14.93
CA TRP A 74 2.12 7.67 -13.61
C TRP A 74 2.63 6.54 -12.71
N GLN A 75 3.82 6.72 -12.13
CA GLN A 75 4.41 5.82 -11.14
C GLN A 75 4.89 6.58 -9.91
N THR A 76 4.65 6.03 -8.71
CA THR A 76 5.12 6.65 -7.47
C THR A 76 5.82 5.61 -6.59
N GLY A 77 7.16 5.64 -6.52
CA GLY A 77 7.98 4.64 -5.86
C GLY A 77 8.12 3.33 -6.66
N GLY A 78 9.03 2.46 -6.22
CA GLY A 78 9.43 1.25 -6.98
C GLY A 78 10.24 1.60 -8.24
N PRO A 79 11.20 0.76 -8.67
CA PRO A 79 11.90 1.00 -9.92
C PRO A 79 11.00 0.74 -11.13
N ILE A 80 11.28 1.43 -12.23
CA ILE A 80 10.97 1.00 -13.60
C ILE A 80 12.22 0.28 -14.09
N ASP A 81 12.13 -1.00 -14.42
CA ASP A 81 13.21 -1.70 -15.14
C ASP A 81 13.20 -1.18 -16.58
N GLU A 82 12.12 -1.46 -17.32
CA GLU A 82 12.06 -1.10 -18.73
C GLU A 82 10.73 -0.43 -19.12
N PHE A 83 10.82 0.76 -19.74
CA PHE A 83 9.69 1.43 -20.40
C PHE A 83 9.98 1.64 -21.88
N TRP A 84 9.14 1.08 -22.75
CA TRP A 84 9.30 1.13 -24.20
C TRP A 84 8.03 1.56 -24.91
N GLN A 85 8.11 2.68 -25.63
CA GLN A 85 7.06 3.18 -26.51
C GLN A 85 7.61 3.39 -27.93
N THR A 86 6.82 2.99 -28.93
CA THR A 86 7.24 3.07 -30.34
C THR A 86 6.11 3.58 -31.25
N GLY A 87 6.33 4.71 -31.93
CA GLY A 87 5.48 5.28 -32.98
C GLY A 87 4.22 6.04 -32.53
N GLY A 88 3.93 6.10 -31.23
CA GLY A 88 2.77 6.82 -30.68
C GLY A 88 3.17 7.90 -29.68
N PRO A 89 2.40 9.01 -29.56
CA PRO A 89 2.69 10.09 -28.61
C PRO A 89 2.61 9.60 -27.15
N ILE A 90 3.34 10.28 -26.28
CA ILE A 90 3.18 10.25 -24.82
C ILE A 90 2.68 11.64 -24.45
N ASP A 91 1.45 11.76 -23.95
CA ASP A 91 0.91 13.05 -23.52
C ASP A 91 1.48 13.37 -22.12
N GLU A 92 1.31 12.48 -21.15
CA GLU A 92 1.92 12.66 -19.82
C GLU A 92 2.68 11.40 -19.33
N PHE A 93 3.94 11.57 -18.94
CA PHE A 93 4.74 10.58 -18.20
C PHE A 93 5.22 11.17 -16.89
N TRP A 94 4.98 10.48 -15.78
CA TRP A 94 5.34 10.97 -14.46
C TRP A 94 5.84 9.85 -13.56
N GLN A 95 6.98 10.07 -12.92
CA GLN A 95 7.51 9.22 -11.88
C GLN A 95 7.85 10.03 -10.62
N ILE A 96 7.53 9.47 -9.44
CA ILE A 96 7.77 10.09 -8.14
C ILE A 96 8.45 9.07 -7.22
N GLY A 97 9.77 9.10 -7.19
CA GLY A 97 10.63 8.19 -6.45
C GLY A 97 10.91 6.89 -7.22
N GLY A 98 11.88 6.11 -6.74
CA GLY A 98 12.33 4.89 -7.44
C GLY A 98 13.27 5.18 -8.62
N LEU A 99 14.04 4.19 -9.05
CA LEU A 99 14.94 4.28 -10.21
C LEU A 99 14.12 4.16 -11.51
N VAL A 100 14.44 4.95 -12.53
CA VAL A 100 14.19 4.55 -13.93
C VAL A 100 15.45 3.88 -14.41
N ASP A 101 15.43 2.58 -14.68
CA ASP A 101 16.61 1.89 -15.25
C ASP A 101 16.69 2.24 -16.74
N GLU A 102 15.69 1.85 -17.54
CA GLU A 102 15.63 2.17 -18.96
C GLU A 102 14.29 2.79 -19.38
N PHE A 103 14.35 3.99 -19.96
CA PHE A 103 13.23 4.62 -20.66
C PHE A 103 13.56 4.81 -22.13
N LEU A 104 12.74 4.25 -23.02
CA LEU A 104 12.86 4.43 -24.46
C LEU A 104 11.55 4.83 -25.14
N GLN A 105 11.60 5.92 -25.90
CA GLN A 105 10.54 6.37 -26.79
C GLN A 105 11.08 6.62 -28.20
N THR A 106 10.38 6.08 -29.21
CA THR A 106 10.74 6.26 -30.63
C THR A 106 9.58 6.78 -31.46
N GLY A 107 9.82 7.75 -32.33
CA GLY A 107 8.92 8.22 -33.38
C GLY A 107 7.71 9.07 -32.95
N GLY A 108 7.35 9.11 -31.66
CA GLY A 108 6.26 9.94 -31.12
C GLY A 108 6.77 11.11 -30.26
N PRO A 109 5.99 12.22 -30.15
CA PRO A 109 6.30 13.30 -29.22
C PRO A 109 6.12 12.83 -27.76
N ILE A 110 6.74 13.58 -26.85
CA ILE A 110 6.47 13.55 -25.42
C ILE A 110 5.98 14.94 -25.03
N ASP A 111 4.72 15.09 -24.65
CA ASP A 111 4.18 16.41 -24.33
C ASP A 111 4.64 16.81 -22.90
N GLU A 112 4.55 15.92 -21.92
CA GLU A 112 5.09 16.13 -20.58
C GLU A 112 5.80 14.88 -20.02
N PHE A 113 7.04 15.05 -19.56
CA PHE A 113 7.80 14.07 -18.79
C PHE A 113 8.18 14.66 -17.44
N LEU A 114 7.90 13.94 -16.35
CA LEU A 114 8.30 14.34 -15.01
C LEU A 114 8.91 13.19 -14.20
N GLN A 115 10.02 13.41 -13.52
CA GLN A 115 10.61 12.49 -12.54
C GLN A 115 10.96 13.24 -11.24
N THR A 116 10.60 12.72 -10.07
CA THR A 116 10.93 13.38 -8.78
C THR A 116 11.59 12.44 -7.79
N GLY A 117 12.72 12.82 -7.20
CA GLY A 117 13.35 12.15 -6.07
C GLY A 117 14.06 10.83 -6.37
N GLY A 118 13.96 10.31 -7.59
CA GLY A 118 14.55 9.05 -8.05
C GLY A 118 15.58 9.26 -9.18
N PRO A 119 16.65 8.45 -9.25
CA PRO A 119 17.59 8.50 -10.38
C PRO A 119 16.95 8.00 -11.67
N ILE A 120 17.54 8.41 -12.79
CA ILE A 120 17.33 7.88 -14.14
C ILE A 120 18.69 7.34 -14.58
N ASP A 121 18.79 6.04 -14.90
CA ASP A 121 20.00 5.44 -15.46
C ASP A 121 20.08 5.79 -16.94
N GLU A 122 19.10 5.34 -17.74
CA GLU A 122 19.07 5.57 -19.18
C GLU A 122 17.75 6.19 -19.65
N PHE A 123 17.84 7.35 -20.31
CA PHE A 123 16.72 7.97 -21.01
C PHE A 123 17.03 8.14 -22.50
N TRP A 124 16.19 7.56 -23.35
CA TRP A 124 16.33 7.56 -24.80
C TRP A 124 15.05 8.06 -25.49
N GLN A 125 15.16 9.20 -26.18
CA GLN A 125 14.13 9.73 -27.06
C GLN A 125 14.65 9.80 -28.50
N THR A 126 13.92 9.24 -29.46
CA THR A 126 14.31 9.29 -30.88
C THR A 126 13.17 9.77 -31.81
N GLY A 127 13.40 10.82 -32.58
CA GLY A 127 12.55 11.23 -33.71
C GLY A 127 11.35 12.13 -33.42
N GLY A 128 10.95 12.32 -32.16
CA GLY A 128 9.84 13.20 -31.76
C GLY A 128 10.27 14.31 -30.78
N PRO A 129 9.58 15.47 -30.75
CA PRO A 129 9.85 16.54 -29.79
C PRO A 129 9.58 16.10 -28.35
N ILE A 130 10.18 16.81 -27.40
CA ILE A 130 9.78 16.80 -25.99
C ILE A 130 9.32 18.22 -25.66
N ASP A 131 8.05 18.41 -25.33
CA ASP A 131 7.52 19.74 -25.06
C ASP A 131 7.94 20.19 -23.64
N GLU A 132 7.69 19.36 -22.63
CA GLU A 132 8.13 19.61 -21.25
C GLU A 132 8.88 18.41 -20.64
N PHE A 133 10.11 18.64 -20.16
CA PHE A 133 10.86 17.66 -19.35
C PHE A 133 11.18 18.24 -17.99
N TRP A 134 10.80 17.54 -16.94
CA TRP A 134 10.99 17.93 -15.56
C TRP A 134 11.66 16.81 -14.75
N GLN A 135 12.75 17.12 -14.07
CA GLN A 135 13.33 16.24 -13.05
C GLN A 135 13.62 17.00 -11.76
N THR A 136 13.17 16.49 -10.62
CA THR A 136 13.40 17.15 -9.33
C THR A 136 14.05 16.19 -8.33
N GLY A 137 15.38 16.25 -8.18
CA GLY A 137 16.16 15.35 -7.34
C GLY A 137 16.41 14.00 -8.00
N GLY A 138 17.56 13.39 -7.69
CA GLY A 138 18.05 12.17 -8.36
C GLY A 138 19.08 12.50 -9.44
N LEU A 139 19.91 11.51 -9.80
CA LEU A 139 20.88 11.65 -10.91
C LEU A 139 20.17 11.37 -12.23
N ILE A 140 20.67 11.94 -13.33
CA ILE A 140 20.51 11.33 -14.66
C ILE A 140 21.89 10.87 -15.07
N ASP A 141 22.08 9.56 -15.26
CA ASP A 141 23.37 9.03 -15.74
C ASP A 141 23.50 9.32 -17.24
N GLU A 142 22.62 8.73 -18.05
CA GLU A 142 22.57 8.90 -19.50
C GLU A 142 21.27 9.54 -20.00
N PHE A 143 21.40 10.67 -20.71
CA PHE A 143 20.27 11.33 -21.40
C PHE A 143 20.55 11.47 -22.89
N TRP A 144 19.79 10.77 -23.72
CA TRP A 144 19.93 10.77 -25.16
C TRP A 144 18.64 11.23 -25.85
N GLN A 145 18.74 12.33 -26.58
CA GLN A 145 17.69 12.74 -27.53
C GLN A 145 18.26 12.85 -28.93
N THR A 146 17.66 12.12 -29.87
CA THR A 146 18.09 12.14 -31.28
C THR A 146 16.91 12.48 -32.19
N GLY A 147 16.89 13.69 -32.72
CA GLY A 147 15.81 14.19 -33.58
C GLY A 147 14.60 14.66 -32.78
N GLY A 148 14.11 15.86 -33.12
CA GLY A 148 13.08 16.59 -32.36
C GLY A 148 13.70 17.64 -31.41
N PRO A 149 13.09 18.82 -31.21
CA PRO A 149 13.50 19.76 -30.16
C PRO A 149 13.15 19.27 -28.75
N ILE A 150 13.80 19.84 -27.73
CA ILE A 150 13.22 19.95 -26.37
C ILE A 150 12.81 21.40 -26.22
N ASP A 151 11.54 21.66 -25.98
CA ASP A 151 11.03 23.02 -25.82
C ASP A 151 11.35 23.53 -24.41
N GLU A 152 10.95 22.79 -23.37
CA GLU A 152 11.25 23.12 -21.97
C GLU A 152 11.99 21.99 -21.24
N PHE A 153 13.13 22.30 -20.60
CA PHE A 153 13.90 21.34 -19.79
C PHE A 153 14.19 21.91 -18.40
N TRP A 154 13.77 21.18 -17.39
CA TRP A 154 13.77 21.59 -16.00
C TRP A 154 14.43 20.53 -15.14
N GLN A 155 15.54 20.87 -14.48
CA GLN A 155 16.16 19.98 -13.49
C GLN A 155 16.43 20.74 -12.18
N THR A 156 15.95 20.20 -11.06
CA THR A 156 16.21 20.78 -9.74
C THR A 156 16.84 19.75 -8.79
N GLY A 157 18.17 19.84 -8.63
CA GLY A 157 18.95 19.00 -7.71
C GLY A 157 19.34 17.64 -8.32
N GLY A 158 20.61 17.25 -8.12
CA GLY A 158 21.24 16.07 -8.75
C GLY A 158 22.14 16.44 -9.94
N PRO A 159 23.33 15.83 -10.10
CA PRO A 159 24.12 15.91 -11.33
C PRO A 159 23.43 15.29 -12.56
N ILE A 160 23.74 15.82 -13.75
CA ILE A 160 23.66 15.09 -15.04
C ILE A 160 25.10 14.72 -15.38
N ASP A 161 25.37 13.43 -15.57
CA ASP A 161 26.73 12.97 -15.81
C ASP A 161 27.10 13.00 -17.31
N GLU A 162 26.18 12.63 -18.22
CA GLU A 162 26.41 12.69 -19.67
C GLU A 162 25.22 13.31 -20.45
N PHE A 163 25.47 14.43 -21.17
CA PHE A 163 24.47 15.12 -22.02
C PHE A 163 24.96 15.27 -23.48
N PRO A 164 24.79 14.25 -24.30
CA PRO A 164 25.09 14.30 -25.74
C PRO A 164 23.88 14.82 -26.52
N SER A 165 23.85 16.11 -26.86
CA SER A 165 22.89 16.67 -27.81
C SER A 165 23.50 16.81 -29.21
N PRO A 166 23.15 15.97 -30.20
CA PRO A 166 23.37 16.28 -31.59
C PRO A 166 22.13 17.04 -32.11
N GLU A 167 22.25 18.37 -32.21
CA GLU A 167 21.44 19.27 -33.07
C GLU A 167 20.16 19.93 -32.52
N GLY A 168 19.81 19.81 -31.23
CA GLY A 168 18.71 20.58 -30.61
C GLY A 168 19.17 21.85 -29.90
N LYS A 169 18.55 23.02 -30.16
CA LYS A 169 18.78 24.25 -29.39
C LYS A 169 17.87 24.25 -28.16
N CYS A 170 18.39 24.02 -26.96
CA CYS A 170 17.62 24.31 -25.73
C CYS A 170 17.42 25.83 -25.61
N GLN A 171 16.18 26.30 -25.64
CA GLN A 171 15.87 27.71 -25.39
C GLN A 171 15.22 27.86 -24.01
N GLU A 172 15.91 28.63 -23.16
CA GLU A 172 15.50 29.09 -21.83
C GLU A 172 15.55 28.07 -20.66
N LEU A 173 16.11 28.55 -19.54
CA LEU A 173 16.38 27.80 -18.31
C LEU A 173 15.99 28.77 -17.17
N ILE A 174 14.78 28.66 -16.59
CA ILE A 174 14.19 29.73 -15.74
C ILE A 174 13.78 29.26 -14.34
N SER A 175 14.68 29.17 -13.37
CA SER A 175 14.29 28.85 -11.97
C SER A 175 13.37 29.91 -11.30
N SER A 176 12.13 29.59 -10.90
CA SER A 176 11.44 30.22 -9.75
C SER A 176 10.13 29.51 -9.28
N LEU A 177 9.77 29.73 -8.01
CA LEU A 177 8.72 29.08 -7.19
C LEU A 177 7.28 29.65 -7.35
N GLY A 178 6.24 28.80 -7.28
CA GLY A 178 4.92 29.19 -6.70
C GLY A 178 3.62 28.50 -7.18
N ASN A 179 2.95 27.82 -6.22
CA ASN A 179 1.51 27.46 -6.08
C ASN A 179 0.77 26.62 -7.15
N ILE A 180 0.28 25.44 -6.73
CA ILE A 180 -0.66 24.59 -7.49
C ILE A 180 -2.00 24.47 -6.75
N ASN A 181 -3.11 24.67 -7.47
CA ASN A 181 -4.47 24.35 -7.05
C ASN A 181 -4.86 22.94 -7.56
N LYS A 182 -5.54 22.19 -6.69
CA LYS A 182 -5.90 20.76 -6.73
C LYS A 182 -6.94 20.37 -7.82
N PHE A 183 -6.76 19.22 -8.51
CA PHE A 183 -7.69 18.07 -8.53
C PHE A 183 -7.09 16.81 -9.20
N SER A 184 -7.70 15.65 -8.91
CA SER A 184 -7.13 14.28 -8.96
C SER A 184 -8.00 13.33 -9.80
N LEU A 185 -7.37 12.44 -10.58
CA LEU A 185 -7.80 11.07 -10.91
C LEU A 185 -6.57 10.24 -11.36
N ARG A 186 -6.67 8.92 -11.54
CA ARG A 186 -6.17 7.92 -10.56
C ARG A 186 -5.70 6.64 -11.25
N LEU A 187 -4.38 6.42 -11.29
CA LEU A 187 -3.70 5.12 -11.31
C LEU A 187 -2.54 5.23 -10.31
N GLY A 188 -2.84 4.97 -9.03
CA GLY A 188 -1.97 5.37 -7.91
C GLY A 188 -1.11 4.23 -7.36
N LEU A 189 0.15 4.50 -7.01
CA LEU A 189 1.04 3.54 -6.34
C LEU A 189 1.48 4.02 -4.94
N VAL A 190 0.64 3.96 -3.90
CA VAL A 190 1.04 4.30 -2.51
C VAL A 190 1.68 3.11 -1.77
N SER A 191 2.85 2.62 -2.17
CA SER A 191 3.50 1.55 -1.39
C SER A 191 3.85 2.04 0.02
N VAL A 192 3.56 1.22 1.02
CA VAL A 192 3.85 1.54 2.42
C VAL A 192 4.99 0.66 2.89
N SER A 193 6.07 1.28 3.34
CA SER A 193 7.17 0.56 3.99
C SER A 193 7.10 0.72 5.51
N THR A 194 7.45 -0.34 6.21
CA THR A 194 7.68 -0.31 7.66
C THR A 194 9.04 -0.89 7.99
N ASP A 195 9.57 -0.57 9.16
CA ASP A 195 10.77 -1.24 9.66
C ASP A 195 10.54 -2.75 9.85
N ASP A 196 11.60 -3.54 9.75
CA ASP A 196 11.55 -5.01 9.82
C ASP A 196 11.03 -5.53 11.18
N GLY A 197 11.08 -4.72 12.24
CA GLY A 197 10.53 -5.04 13.57
C GLY A 197 9.17 -4.43 13.87
N TRP A 198 8.47 -3.91 12.86
CA TRP A 198 7.18 -3.26 13.05
C TRP A 198 6.09 -4.25 13.44
N ALA A 199 5.25 -3.84 14.38
CA ALA A 199 4.05 -4.57 14.75
C ALA A 199 2.87 -3.60 14.81
N GLY A 200 1.75 -4.04 14.26
CA GLY A 200 0.59 -3.19 14.09
C GLY A 200 -0.48 -3.84 13.22
N ARG A 201 -1.39 -3.01 12.74
CA ARG A 201 -2.58 -3.45 12.02
C ARG A 201 -3.01 -2.48 10.93
N PHE A 202 -3.67 -3.04 9.93
CA PHE A 202 -4.34 -2.32 8.86
C PHE A 202 -5.83 -2.68 8.82
N TRP A 203 -6.67 -1.73 8.40
CA TRP A 203 -8.10 -1.94 8.18
C TRP A 203 -8.63 -1.00 7.10
N ALA A 204 -9.78 -1.34 6.53
CA ALA A 204 -10.49 -0.48 5.59
C ALA A 204 -11.61 0.29 6.28
N ARG A 205 -11.77 1.56 5.91
CA ARG A 205 -12.89 2.42 6.29
C ARG A 205 -13.79 2.65 5.09
N THR A 206 -15.10 2.62 5.29
CA THR A 206 -16.10 2.79 4.24
C THR A 206 -17.00 3.99 4.51
N GLY A 207 -17.60 4.54 3.44
CA GLY A 207 -18.56 5.64 3.56
C GLY A 207 -17.97 6.91 4.17
N CYS A 208 -16.67 7.18 3.93
CA CYS A 208 -16.02 8.37 4.47
C CYS A 208 -16.34 9.62 3.65
N ASN A 209 -16.47 10.74 4.35
CA ASN A 209 -16.65 12.06 3.74
C ASN A 209 -15.70 13.07 4.38
N PHE A 210 -14.50 13.21 3.79
CA PHE A 210 -13.49 14.15 4.27
C PHE A 210 -13.54 15.46 3.48
N ASP A 211 -13.32 16.58 4.18
CA ASP A 211 -13.13 17.89 3.57
C ASP A 211 -11.73 18.03 2.92
N GLY A 212 -11.43 19.23 2.40
CA GLY A 212 -10.14 19.54 1.79
C GLY A 212 -8.94 19.41 2.75
N ASN A 213 -9.18 19.42 4.07
CA ASN A 213 -8.17 19.28 5.12
C ASN A 213 -8.08 17.83 5.66
N GLY A 214 -8.83 16.89 5.08
CA GLY A 214 -8.87 15.50 5.54
C GLY A 214 -9.67 15.29 6.82
N ILE A 215 -10.62 16.17 7.14
CA ILE A 215 -11.48 16.07 8.35
C ILE A 215 -12.88 15.65 7.95
N GLY A 216 -13.45 14.68 8.66
CA GLY A 216 -14.80 14.18 8.43
C GLY A 216 -14.99 12.71 8.84
N PRO A 217 -16.24 12.24 8.97
CA PRO A 217 -16.53 10.90 9.50
C PRO A 217 -16.42 9.80 8.44
N CYS A 218 -16.30 8.56 8.92
CA CYS A 218 -16.56 7.33 8.15
C CYS A 218 -17.76 6.56 8.73
N GLU A 219 -18.46 5.81 7.87
CA GLU A 219 -19.58 4.95 8.26
C GLU A 219 -19.10 3.72 9.05
N THR A 220 -17.96 3.14 8.63
CA THR A 220 -17.31 2.04 9.37
C THR A 220 -15.81 2.31 9.53
N GLY A 221 -15.25 1.86 10.65
CA GLY A 221 -13.81 1.91 10.93
C GLY A 221 -13.22 3.30 11.14
N ASP A 222 -14.04 4.33 11.37
CA ASP A 222 -13.58 5.69 11.64
C ASP A 222 -12.47 5.73 12.71
N CYS A 223 -11.51 6.64 12.59
CA CYS A 223 -10.38 6.75 13.51
C CYS A 223 -10.23 8.16 14.09
N GLY A 224 -11.36 8.81 14.38
CA GLY A 224 -11.44 10.14 14.97
C GLY A 224 -11.75 11.24 13.99
N ASN A 225 -12.63 10.97 13.02
CA ASN A 225 -13.09 11.90 11.98
C ASN A 225 -11.96 12.57 11.18
N LYS A 226 -10.95 11.78 10.82
CA LYS A 226 -9.75 12.26 10.12
C LYS A 226 -9.20 11.22 9.17
N LEU A 227 -8.65 11.68 8.05
CA LEU A 227 -8.03 10.85 7.02
C LEU A 227 -6.82 10.09 7.57
N GLN A 228 -5.91 10.79 8.25
CA GLN A 228 -4.73 10.22 8.87
C GLN A 228 -5.02 9.91 10.34
N CYS A 229 -5.01 8.63 10.71
CA CYS A 229 -5.46 8.21 12.04
C CYS A 229 -4.56 8.69 13.19
N ALA A 230 -3.32 9.10 12.91
CA ALA A 230 -2.39 9.69 13.87
C ALA A 230 -2.36 8.94 15.23
N GLY A 231 -2.18 7.62 15.16
CA GLY A 231 -2.12 6.74 16.33
C GLY A 231 -3.48 6.33 16.92
N ALA A 232 -4.61 6.74 16.33
CA ALA A 232 -5.92 6.21 16.70
C ALA A 232 -6.21 4.88 15.98
N GLY A 233 -6.83 3.94 16.67
CA GLY A 233 -7.38 2.74 16.06
C GLY A 233 -8.73 3.00 15.39
N GLY A 234 -9.10 2.14 14.45
CA GLY A 234 -10.45 2.12 13.88
C GLY A 234 -11.49 1.78 14.94
N VAL A 235 -12.61 2.49 14.93
CA VAL A 235 -13.78 2.21 15.77
C VAL A 235 -14.45 0.94 15.25
N PRO A 236 -14.55 -0.14 16.07
CA PRO A 236 -15.20 -1.37 15.67
C PRO A 236 -16.71 -1.19 15.36
N PRO A 237 -17.30 -2.01 14.46
CA PRO A 237 -16.75 -3.25 13.94
C PRO A 237 -15.83 -3.05 12.73
N VAL A 238 -14.66 -3.71 12.74
CA VAL A 238 -13.68 -3.66 11.65
C VAL A 238 -12.97 -4.99 11.47
N SER A 239 -12.83 -5.43 10.21
CA SER A 239 -11.93 -6.52 9.86
C SER A 239 -10.48 -6.03 9.95
N LEU A 240 -9.61 -6.74 10.66
CA LEU A 240 -8.21 -6.35 10.87
C LEU A 240 -7.26 -7.30 10.14
N ALA A 241 -6.23 -6.73 9.51
CA ALA A 241 -5.01 -7.44 9.13
C ALA A 241 -3.90 -7.06 10.11
N GLU A 242 -3.42 -8.03 10.88
CA GLU A 242 -2.48 -7.81 11.99
C GLU A 242 -1.12 -8.41 11.66
N PHE A 243 -0.05 -7.74 12.09
CA PHE A 243 1.33 -8.11 11.79
C PHE A 243 2.22 -7.92 13.02
N THR A 244 3.16 -8.84 13.19
CA THR A 244 4.36 -8.69 14.03
C THR A 244 5.56 -9.14 13.20
N LEU A 245 6.25 -8.18 12.61
CA LEU A 245 7.38 -8.43 11.72
C LEU A 245 8.65 -8.71 12.52
N ASN A 246 9.49 -9.62 12.01
CA ASN A 246 10.72 -10.08 12.67
C ASN A 246 10.50 -10.39 14.16
N GLY A 247 9.44 -11.15 14.44
CA GLY A 247 9.02 -11.53 15.77
C GLY A 247 9.88 -12.64 16.38
N TYR A 248 9.27 -13.47 17.23
CA TYR A 248 9.99 -14.58 17.86
C TYR A 248 10.61 -15.52 16.82
N GLY A 249 11.89 -15.84 16.97
CA GLY A 249 12.62 -16.68 16.01
C GLY A 249 12.98 -16.00 14.69
N GLY A 250 12.79 -14.69 14.58
CA GLY A 250 13.13 -13.91 13.39
C GLY A 250 12.20 -14.12 12.20
N VAL A 251 10.96 -14.56 12.48
CA VAL A 251 9.91 -14.73 11.47
C VAL A 251 8.82 -13.70 11.66
N ASP A 252 8.17 -13.33 10.58
CA ASP A 252 7.01 -12.47 10.58
C ASP A 252 5.79 -13.30 11.00
N TYR A 253 4.98 -12.76 11.90
CA TYR A 253 3.67 -13.29 12.26
C TYR A 253 2.60 -12.39 11.67
N TYR A 254 1.58 -12.99 11.07
CA TYR A 254 0.45 -12.24 10.52
C TYR A 254 -0.83 -13.04 10.62
N ASP A 255 -1.93 -12.32 10.66
CA ASP A 255 -3.25 -12.91 10.74
C ASP A 255 -4.35 -11.95 10.26
N LEU A 256 -5.52 -12.53 10.03
CA LEU A 256 -6.76 -11.78 9.90
C LEU A 256 -7.58 -11.96 11.17
N SER A 257 -8.12 -10.86 11.69
CA SER A 257 -8.83 -10.85 12.96
C SER A 257 -10.21 -10.22 12.82
N LEU A 258 -11.22 -10.99 13.24
CA LEU A 258 -12.61 -10.59 13.35
C LEU A 258 -13.04 -10.49 14.81
N VAL A 259 -12.08 -10.44 15.74
CA VAL A 259 -12.31 -10.23 17.18
C VAL A 259 -12.99 -8.89 17.43
N ASP A 260 -12.58 -7.87 16.67
CA ASP A 260 -13.20 -6.54 16.61
C ASP A 260 -14.36 -6.48 15.58
N GLY A 261 -14.90 -7.63 15.18
CA GLY A 261 -16.01 -7.72 14.22
C GLY A 261 -15.55 -7.67 12.76
N TYR A 262 -16.48 -7.34 11.88
CA TYR A 262 -16.29 -7.40 10.43
C TYR A 262 -16.98 -6.21 9.77
N ASN A 263 -16.34 -5.60 8.77
CA ASN A 263 -16.99 -4.62 7.88
C ASN A 263 -16.82 -4.97 6.40
N VAL A 264 -15.61 -5.34 5.97
CA VAL A 264 -15.30 -5.74 4.58
C VAL A 264 -14.48 -7.03 4.50
N PRO A 265 -14.50 -7.73 3.35
CA PRO A 265 -13.59 -8.85 3.10
C PRO A 265 -12.13 -8.38 3.07
N VAL A 266 -11.23 -9.19 3.60
CA VAL A 266 -9.79 -8.88 3.64
C VAL A 266 -8.98 -10.14 3.32
N GLN A 267 -7.84 -9.96 2.67
CA GLN A 267 -6.85 -10.99 2.39
C GLN A 267 -5.45 -10.46 2.67
N VAL A 268 -4.57 -11.29 3.24
CA VAL A 268 -3.15 -11.04 3.41
C VAL A 268 -2.38 -12.13 2.69
N ILE A 269 -1.51 -11.74 1.76
CA ILE A 269 -0.77 -12.64 0.88
C ILE A 269 0.71 -12.25 0.92
N PRO A 270 1.64 -13.16 1.28
CA PRO A 270 3.08 -12.90 1.14
C PRO A 270 3.46 -12.60 -0.32
N LEU A 271 4.37 -11.66 -0.56
CA LEU A 271 4.72 -11.21 -1.92
C LEU A 271 5.61 -12.19 -2.70
N THR A 272 6.67 -12.69 -2.05
CA THR A 272 7.73 -13.45 -2.75
C THR A 272 7.78 -14.91 -2.33
N LYS A 273 7.22 -15.25 -1.17
CA LYS A 273 7.24 -16.60 -0.64
C LYS A 273 5.98 -17.35 -1.02
N SER A 274 6.19 -18.57 -1.50
CA SER A 274 5.10 -19.54 -1.70
C SER A 274 4.80 -20.29 -0.41
N VAL A 275 3.54 -20.69 -0.27
CA VAL A 275 3.06 -21.50 0.86
C VAL A 275 3.82 -22.83 0.96
N ASP A 276 4.13 -23.26 2.19
CA ASP A 276 4.65 -24.61 2.44
C ASP A 276 3.56 -25.65 2.10
N PRO A 277 3.82 -26.60 1.17
CA PRO A 277 2.86 -27.63 0.80
C PRO A 277 2.36 -28.51 1.97
N ASN A 278 3.15 -28.62 3.04
CA ASN A 278 2.83 -29.43 4.22
C ASN A 278 2.28 -28.60 5.38
N ASN A 279 2.37 -27.28 5.31
CA ASN A 279 1.86 -26.38 6.34
C ASN A 279 1.32 -25.10 5.71
N LYS A 280 0.00 -25.06 5.48
CA LYS A 280 -0.69 -23.90 4.90
C LYS A 280 -0.57 -22.60 5.72
N TYR A 281 -0.07 -22.66 6.96
CA TYR A 281 0.15 -21.48 7.80
C TYR A 281 1.57 -20.93 7.66
N SER A 282 2.49 -21.67 7.02
CA SER A 282 3.82 -21.20 6.68
C SER A 282 3.80 -20.55 5.31
N CYS A 283 3.92 -19.22 5.28
CA CYS A 283 3.81 -18.38 4.08
C CYS A 283 2.51 -18.60 3.28
N GLY A 284 1.43 -19.00 3.94
CA GLY A 284 0.13 -19.12 3.30
C GLY A 284 -0.67 -17.82 3.33
N SER A 285 -1.76 -17.77 2.58
CA SER A 285 -2.65 -16.61 2.58
C SER A 285 -3.64 -16.69 3.75
N ALA A 286 -3.72 -15.62 4.54
CA ALA A 286 -4.80 -15.43 5.51
C ALA A 286 -5.95 -14.72 4.79
N THR A 287 -7.11 -15.36 4.67
CA THR A 287 -8.22 -14.83 3.84
C THR A 287 -9.58 -14.91 4.52
N CYS A 288 -10.38 -13.87 4.31
CA CYS A 288 -11.79 -13.81 4.64
C CYS A 288 -12.51 -13.12 3.46
N THR A 289 -12.90 -13.91 2.46
CA THR A 289 -13.51 -13.42 1.20
C THR A 289 -15.03 -13.45 1.21
N ALA A 290 -15.64 -14.11 2.19
CA ALA A 290 -17.09 -14.14 2.34
C ALA A 290 -17.61 -12.75 2.71
N TYR A 291 -18.75 -12.34 2.15
CA TYR A 291 -19.42 -11.09 2.53
C TYR A 291 -20.38 -11.32 3.69
N LEU A 292 -19.90 -11.13 4.93
CA LEU A 292 -20.62 -11.52 6.15
C LEU A 292 -21.84 -10.62 6.44
N ASN A 293 -21.84 -9.35 6.02
CA ASN A 293 -22.92 -8.42 6.35
C ASN A 293 -24.32 -8.91 5.90
N ASN A 294 -24.41 -9.67 4.80
CA ASN A 294 -25.68 -10.19 4.29
C ASN A 294 -26.37 -11.17 5.26
N ASN A 295 -25.57 -11.98 5.96
CA ASN A 295 -26.06 -13.05 6.82
C ASN A 295 -25.65 -12.86 8.28
N CYS A 296 -25.25 -11.63 8.65
CA CYS A 296 -24.86 -11.31 10.02
C CYS A 296 -26.05 -11.63 10.96
N PRO A 297 -25.83 -12.33 12.09
CA PRO A 297 -26.87 -12.59 13.08
C PRO A 297 -27.52 -11.28 13.55
N ASN A 298 -28.84 -11.28 13.75
CA ASN A 298 -29.60 -10.06 13.98
C ASN A 298 -29.08 -9.23 15.16
N GLU A 299 -28.63 -9.89 16.23
CA GLU A 299 -28.11 -9.25 17.43
C GLU A 299 -26.74 -8.60 17.24
N LEU A 300 -26.04 -8.95 16.14
CA LEU A 300 -24.71 -8.47 15.81
C LEU A 300 -24.69 -7.42 14.70
N ARG A 301 -25.83 -7.18 14.03
CA ARG A 301 -25.90 -6.25 12.89
C ARG A 301 -25.63 -4.83 13.34
N GLU A 302 -24.77 -4.15 12.58
CA GLU A 302 -24.71 -2.69 12.55
C GLU A 302 -25.34 -2.18 11.27
N THR A 303 -26.31 -1.28 11.40
CA THR A 303 -27.08 -0.76 10.28
C THR A 303 -26.92 0.73 10.14
N ASN A 304 -26.85 1.20 8.90
CA ASN A 304 -26.86 2.62 8.62
C ASN A 304 -28.29 3.20 8.65
N SER A 305 -28.41 4.50 8.40
CA SER A 305 -29.69 5.22 8.41
C SER A 305 -30.67 4.73 7.33
N ALA A 306 -30.20 4.07 6.28
CA ALA A 306 -31.04 3.45 5.26
C ALA A 306 -31.50 2.03 5.64
N GLY A 307 -31.09 1.52 6.81
CA GLY A 307 -31.40 0.17 7.28
C GLY A 307 -30.55 -0.94 6.64
N ALA A 308 -29.54 -0.58 5.84
CA ALA A 308 -28.60 -1.56 5.29
C ALA A 308 -27.62 -2.01 6.38
N THR A 309 -27.31 -3.30 6.46
CA THR A 309 -26.26 -3.81 7.35
C THR A 309 -24.90 -3.49 6.76
N VAL A 310 -24.12 -2.66 7.44
CA VAL A 310 -22.83 -2.13 6.96
C VAL A 310 -21.63 -2.76 7.64
N ALA A 311 -21.87 -3.36 8.82
CA ALA A 311 -20.86 -4.11 9.55
C ALA A 311 -21.55 -5.16 10.45
N CYS A 312 -20.75 -6.11 10.95
CA CYS A 312 -21.17 -7.16 11.86
C CYS A 312 -20.28 -7.14 13.10
N LYS A 313 -20.86 -6.83 14.27
CA LYS A 313 -20.19 -6.86 15.57
C LYS A 313 -19.72 -8.27 15.89
N SER A 314 -18.59 -8.38 16.60
CA SER A 314 -18.32 -9.59 17.38
C SER A 314 -19.26 -9.67 18.60
N ALA A 315 -19.35 -10.84 19.21
CA ALA A 315 -20.16 -11.00 20.42
C ALA A 315 -19.66 -10.15 21.59
N CYS A 316 -18.34 -9.96 21.71
CA CYS A 316 -17.79 -9.08 22.73
C CYS A 316 -18.29 -7.63 22.53
N LEU A 317 -18.27 -7.12 21.30
CA LEU A 317 -18.75 -5.78 20.99
C LEU A 317 -20.27 -5.63 21.21
N ALA A 318 -21.05 -6.66 20.88
CA ALA A 318 -22.51 -6.61 21.02
C ALA A 318 -22.98 -6.69 22.48
N PHE A 319 -22.35 -7.54 23.30
CA PHE A 319 -22.87 -7.88 24.63
C PHE A 319 -21.98 -7.41 25.79
N ASN A 320 -20.70 -7.13 25.52
CA ASN A 320 -19.71 -6.67 26.50
C ASN A 320 -19.66 -7.49 27.80
N THR A 321 -19.92 -8.81 27.72
CA THR A 321 -19.82 -9.71 28.87
C THR A 321 -18.42 -10.27 29.00
N ASP A 322 -18.02 -10.64 30.21
CA ASP A 322 -16.70 -11.25 30.44
C ASP A 322 -16.53 -12.57 29.69
N GLN A 323 -17.61 -13.32 29.49
CA GLN A 323 -17.59 -14.56 28.71
C GLN A 323 -17.29 -14.29 27.23
N TYR A 324 -18.01 -13.37 26.59
CA TYR A 324 -17.82 -13.09 25.16
C TYR A 324 -16.52 -12.32 24.87
N CYS A 325 -16.03 -11.56 25.85
CA CYS A 325 -14.78 -10.82 25.74
C CYS A 325 -13.55 -11.55 26.31
N CYS A 326 -13.72 -12.79 26.78
CA CYS A 326 -12.65 -13.56 27.42
C CYS A 326 -11.92 -12.81 28.55
N ARG A 327 -12.67 -12.20 29.47
CA ARG A 327 -12.14 -11.45 30.62
C ARG A 327 -12.40 -12.16 31.93
N GLY A 328 -11.68 -11.76 32.98
CA GLY A 328 -11.88 -12.28 34.34
C GLY A 328 -11.75 -13.81 34.39
N ASN A 329 -12.82 -14.49 34.83
CA ASN A 329 -12.85 -15.96 34.92
C ASN A 329 -12.78 -16.68 33.57
N PHE A 330 -12.93 -15.96 32.46
CA PHE A 330 -12.81 -16.46 31.09
C PHE A 330 -11.49 -16.02 30.43
N GLY A 331 -10.53 -15.51 31.20
CA GLY A 331 -9.26 -14.96 30.70
C GLY A 331 -8.20 -15.99 30.30
N THR A 332 -8.59 -17.22 29.97
CA THR A 332 -7.67 -18.26 29.47
C THR A 332 -8.30 -19.04 28.32
N PRO A 333 -7.51 -19.64 27.42
CA PRO A 333 -8.04 -20.50 26.36
C PRO A 333 -8.94 -21.64 26.87
N GLN A 334 -8.64 -22.20 28.05
CA GLN A 334 -9.40 -23.30 28.64
C GLN A 334 -10.74 -22.86 29.23
N THR A 335 -10.89 -21.58 29.56
CA THR A 335 -12.11 -21.04 30.19
C THR A 335 -12.96 -20.27 29.19
N CYS A 336 -12.37 -19.67 28.15
CA CYS A 336 -13.09 -19.01 27.06
C CYS A 336 -13.36 -19.98 25.91
N THR A 337 -14.32 -20.89 26.08
CA THR A 337 -14.60 -21.92 25.06
C THR A 337 -15.97 -21.72 24.40
N PRO A 338 -16.03 -21.18 23.16
CA PRO A 338 -17.30 -20.81 22.51
C PRO A 338 -18.35 -21.91 22.38
N SER A 339 -17.92 -23.17 22.25
CA SER A 339 -18.82 -24.33 22.17
C SER A 339 -19.62 -24.59 23.45
N THR A 340 -19.23 -23.98 24.56
CA THR A 340 -19.92 -24.09 25.87
C THR A 340 -20.87 -22.93 26.15
N TRP A 341 -20.90 -21.91 25.29
CA TRP A 341 -21.70 -20.71 25.50
C TRP A 341 -23.16 -20.95 25.13
N ALA A 342 -24.07 -20.15 25.71
CA ALA A 342 -25.50 -20.21 25.39
C ALA A 342 -25.75 -19.98 23.89
N GLN A 343 -24.99 -19.08 23.28
CA GLN A 343 -24.97 -18.86 21.84
C GLN A 343 -23.52 -18.72 21.37
N ASN A 344 -23.12 -19.59 20.44
CA ASN A 344 -21.78 -19.62 19.85
C ASN A 344 -21.73 -18.70 18.61
N TYR A 345 -21.65 -17.39 18.86
CA TYR A 345 -21.48 -16.40 17.80
C TYR A 345 -20.13 -16.50 17.05
N PRO A 346 -18.98 -16.82 17.68
CA PRO A 346 -17.71 -16.99 16.95
C PRO A 346 -17.79 -18.04 15.83
N ALA A 347 -18.58 -19.10 15.99
CA ALA A 347 -18.78 -20.10 14.95
C ALA A 347 -19.32 -19.51 13.63
N TYR A 348 -20.12 -18.44 13.68
CA TYR A 348 -20.57 -17.75 12.48
C TYR A 348 -19.38 -17.20 11.67
N PHE A 349 -18.48 -16.47 12.34
CA PHE A 349 -17.27 -15.91 11.71
C PHE A 349 -16.34 -17.03 11.25
N LYS A 350 -16.07 -18.02 12.11
CA LYS A 350 -15.13 -19.10 11.80
C LYS A 350 -15.59 -20.00 10.66
N ASN A 351 -16.89 -20.26 10.54
CA ASN A 351 -17.42 -21.08 9.45
C ASN A 351 -17.34 -20.36 8.10
N ASN A 352 -17.45 -19.03 8.08
CA ASN A 352 -17.36 -18.24 6.84
C ASN A 352 -15.92 -17.86 6.49
N CYS A 353 -15.06 -17.67 7.50
CA CYS A 353 -13.65 -17.30 7.35
C CYS A 353 -12.76 -18.21 8.23
N PRO A 354 -12.49 -19.46 7.80
CA PRO A 354 -11.77 -20.44 8.61
C PRO A 354 -10.34 -20.05 8.98
N GLY A 355 -9.70 -19.21 8.15
CA GLY A 355 -8.33 -18.73 8.37
C GLY A 355 -8.22 -17.45 9.21
N ALA A 356 -9.34 -16.91 9.72
CA ALA A 356 -9.35 -15.70 10.55
C ALA A 356 -9.64 -16.03 12.03
N TYR A 357 -9.14 -15.19 12.93
CA TYR A 357 -9.53 -15.19 14.33
C TYR A 357 -11.00 -14.79 14.46
N SER A 358 -11.81 -15.65 15.08
CA SER A 358 -13.22 -15.39 15.36
C SER A 358 -13.50 -14.91 16.78
N TYR A 359 -12.53 -15.08 17.70
CA TYR A 359 -12.55 -14.61 19.09
C TYR A 359 -11.11 -14.60 19.65
N ALA A 360 -10.91 -14.06 20.85
CA ALA A 360 -9.59 -13.73 21.39
C ALA A 360 -8.59 -14.90 21.54
N TYR A 361 -9.06 -16.16 21.66
CA TYR A 361 -8.19 -17.33 21.83
C TYR A 361 -8.31 -18.35 20.67
N ASP A 362 -8.60 -17.87 19.46
CA ASP A 362 -8.71 -18.69 18.23
C ASP A 362 -7.34 -18.92 17.54
N ASP A 363 -6.36 -19.55 18.19
CA ASP A 363 -4.94 -19.49 17.73
C ASP A 363 -4.51 -20.56 16.70
N VAL A 364 -4.81 -21.85 16.89
CA VAL A 364 -4.16 -22.96 16.15
C VAL A 364 -4.44 -22.98 14.64
N SER A 365 -5.38 -22.17 14.16
CA SER A 365 -5.80 -22.14 12.75
C SER A 365 -5.89 -20.75 12.13
N SER A 366 -5.35 -19.75 12.82
CA SER A 366 -5.53 -18.34 12.45
C SER A 366 -4.23 -17.54 12.44
N THR A 367 -3.16 -18.03 13.07
CA THR A 367 -1.81 -17.43 12.96
C THR A 367 -1.05 -18.00 11.79
N TYR A 368 -0.46 -17.11 10.99
CA TYR A 368 0.44 -17.46 9.91
C TYR A 368 1.84 -16.93 10.20
N THR A 369 2.86 -17.61 9.67
CA THR A 369 4.25 -17.21 9.82
C THR A 369 4.96 -17.21 8.48
N CYS A 370 5.80 -16.21 8.20
CA CYS A 370 6.60 -16.20 6.99
C CYS A 370 7.90 -15.41 7.19
N GLN A 371 8.85 -15.56 6.27
CA GLN A 371 9.98 -14.62 6.11
C GLN A 371 9.90 -14.09 4.69
N ASP A 372 9.16 -13.00 4.49
CA ASP A 372 8.98 -12.37 3.18
C ASP A 372 9.63 -10.98 3.13
N SER A 373 9.79 -10.45 1.93
CA SER A 373 10.09 -9.04 1.65
C SER A 373 8.88 -8.12 1.92
N GLY A 374 7.67 -8.67 1.97
CA GLY A 374 6.47 -7.88 2.16
C GLY A 374 5.17 -8.67 1.98
N TYR A 375 4.05 -7.95 2.00
CA TYR A 375 2.71 -8.49 1.94
C TYR A 375 1.78 -7.67 1.04
N LYS A 376 0.92 -8.36 0.29
CA LYS A 376 -0.24 -7.79 -0.39
C LYS A 376 -1.47 -7.92 0.51
N ILE A 377 -2.16 -6.80 0.73
CA ILE A 377 -3.41 -6.70 1.48
C ILE A 377 -4.52 -6.34 0.48
N ILE A 378 -5.48 -7.25 0.31
CA ILE A 378 -6.59 -7.08 -0.63
C ILE A 378 -7.89 -6.86 0.16
N PHE A 379 -8.59 -5.78 -0.14
CA PHE A 379 -9.93 -5.51 0.36
C PHE A 379 -10.95 -5.84 -0.73
N GLY A 380 -11.93 -6.69 -0.42
CA GLY A 380 -12.95 -7.13 -1.39
C GLY A 380 -12.69 -8.50 -2.00
#